data_AF-A0A9Q1GFJ9-F1
#
_entry.id   AF-A0A9Q1GFJ9-F1
#
_cell.length_a   1.000
_cell.length_b   1.000
_cell.length_c   1.000
_cell.angle_alpha   90.00
_cell.angle_beta   90.00
_cell.angle_gamma   90.00
#
_symmetry.space_group_name_H-M   'P 1'
#
loop_
_entity.id
_entity.type
_entity.pdbx_description
1 polymer ?
#
loop_
_entity_poly.entity_id
_entity_poly.type
_entity_poly.pdbx_seq_one_letter_code
_entity_poly.pdbx_strand_id
1 'polypeptide(L)'
;MVIVGMVDDIPVEYYDSIDRKMISRRHWHKEAEVPDQQMKRLILAHTAYNVKNKFEHIQEHFNHSGQRPRIRVLQKQVEGAGQVKVTCLATGFYPRHIELTLHRGNQPIPEQELTGGEILPNGDRTYQLRLSLSVSAEELREGHRYTCSVRHVSMDNKLDVTWESLPGPDVALISGASVTVLSTVLLTVAGIFIWMKRKSNVPGCSRTGKNEEEMERINAAGGVKDAEGGVDMERGDE
;
A
#
# COMPACT_ATOMS: atom_id res chain seq x y z
N MET A 1 -25.30 20.78 14.36
CA MET A 1 -25.00 19.73 15.35
C MET A 1 -26.30 19.34 16.02
N VAL A 2 -26.71 18.07 15.90
CA VAL A 2 -27.92 17.58 16.56
C VAL A 2 -27.48 16.78 17.79
N ILE A 3 -28.05 17.09 18.96
CA ILE A 3 -27.83 16.32 20.19
C ILE A 3 -29.10 15.52 20.44
N VAL A 4 -28.97 14.21 20.71
CA VAL A 4 -30.11 13.32 20.96
C VAL A 4 -29.97 12.69 22.34
N GLY A 5 -30.99 12.81 23.16
CA GLY A 5 -31.15 12.10 24.43
C GLY A 5 -31.85 10.77 24.19
N MET A 6 -31.22 9.68 24.61
CA MET A 6 -31.71 8.32 24.46
C MET A 6 -32.11 7.76 25.83
N VAL A 7 -33.22 7.04 25.90
CA VAL A 7 -33.59 6.19 27.04
C VAL A 7 -34.00 4.85 26.45
N ASP A 8 -33.37 3.76 26.90
CA ASP A 8 -33.60 2.41 26.37
C ASP A 8 -33.49 2.32 24.83
N ASP A 9 -32.45 2.94 24.26
CA ASP A 9 -32.21 3.02 22.80
C ASP A 9 -33.30 3.74 21.99
N ILE A 10 -34.26 4.39 22.64
CA ILE A 10 -35.30 5.19 22.01
C ILE A 10 -34.96 6.68 22.18
N PRO A 11 -34.98 7.47 21.09
CA PRO A 11 -34.76 8.92 21.17
C PRO A 11 -35.96 9.59 21.83
N VAL A 12 -35.75 10.12 23.04
CA VAL A 12 -36.81 10.77 23.82
C VAL A 12 -36.83 12.29 23.60
N GLU A 13 -35.68 12.90 23.36
CA GLU A 13 -35.51 14.33 23.12
C GLU A 13 -34.37 14.60 22.14
N TYR A 14 -34.50 15.63 21.33
CA TYR A 14 -33.38 16.10 20.51
C TYR A 14 -33.33 17.62 20.44
N TYR A 15 -32.12 18.15 20.30
CA TYR A 15 -31.84 19.56 20.10
C TYR A 15 -31.57 19.82 18.63
N ASP A 16 -32.39 20.67 18.03
CA ASP A 16 -32.13 21.19 16.69
C ASP A 16 -31.29 22.47 16.79
N SER A 17 -30.07 22.44 16.24
CA SER A 17 -29.18 23.62 16.22
C SER A 17 -29.58 24.69 15.20
N ILE A 18 -30.41 24.36 14.21
CA ILE A 18 -30.91 25.30 13.21
C ILE A 18 -32.01 26.15 13.85
N ASP A 19 -33.04 25.49 14.40
CA ASP A 19 -34.16 26.17 15.06
C ASP A 19 -33.87 26.57 16.51
N ARG A 20 -32.72 26.15 17.06
CA ARG A 20 -32.28 26.37 18.44
C ARG A 20 -33.34 25.95 19.47
N LYS A 21 -33.99 24.82 19.22
CA LYS A 21 -35.13 24.35 20.01
C LYS A 21 -34.93 22.90 20.45
N MET A 22 -35.36 22.64 21.70
CA MET A 22 -35.52 21.27 22.21
C MET A 22 -36.88 20.74 21.79
N ILE A 23 -36.89 19.59 21.14
CA ILE A 23 -38.10 18.89 20.70
C ILE A 23 -38.18 17.57 21.49
N SER A 24 -39.22 17.44 22.30
CA SER A 24 -39.51 16.23 23.07
C SER A 24 -40.52 15.38 22.31
N ARG A 25 -40.24 14.07 22.18
CA ARG A 25 -41.19 13.10 21.61
C ARG A 25 -42.09 12.47 22.67
N ARG A 26 -41.95 12.86 23.93
CA ARG A 26 -42.72 12.31 25.06
C ARG A 26 -44.16 12.85 25.03
N HIS A 27 -45.13 11.94 25.07
CA HIS A 27 -46.55 12.28 24.99
C HIS A 27 -47.11 12.99 26.24
N TRP A 28 -46.43 12.84 27.38
CA TRP A 28 -46.85 13.36 28.70
C TRP A 28 -46.16 14.69 29.09
N HIS A 29 -45.49 15.35 28.15
CA HIS A 29 -44.61 16.51 28.42
C HIS A 29 -45.08 17.82 27.76
N LYS A 30 -46.39 18.00 27.52
CA LYS A 30 -46.91 19.23 26.91
C LYS A 30 -46.78 20.47 27.81
N GLU A 31 -46.64 20.29 29.13
CA GLU A 31 -46.52 21.37 30.12
C GLU A 31 -45.44 21.04 31.18
N ALA A 32 -44.18 20.85 30.74
CA ALA A 32 -43.08 20.89 31.70
C ALA A 32 -42.93 22.31 32.28
N GLU A 33 -43.00 22.41 33.60
CA GLU A 33 -42.75 23.58 34.41
C GLU A 33 -41.55 24.41 33.89
N VAL A 34 -41.79 25.72 33.72
CA VAL A 34 -40.85 26.71 33.14
C VAL A 34 -39.41 26.62 33.68
N PRO A 35 -39.14 26.31 34.96
CA PRO A 35 -37.77 26.20 35.48
C PRO A 35 -36.95 25.05 34.88
N ASP A 36 -37.55 23.87 34.67
CA ASP A 36 -36.87 22.71 34.09
C ASP A 36 -36.53 22.95 32.62
N GLN A 37 -37.43 23.60 31.87
CA GLN A 37 -37.16 24.00 30.49
C GLN A 37 -36.07 25.09 30.38
N GLN A 38 -36.10 26.11 31.25
CA GLN A 38 -35.08 27.16 31.22
C GLN A 38 -33.70 26.63 31.59
N MET A 39 -33.61 25.78 32.62
CA MET A 39 -32.38 25.12 33.02
C MET A 39 -31.84 24.22 31.90
N LYS A 40 -32.69 23.40 31.27
CA LYS A 40 -32.31 22.59 30.10
C LYS A 40 -31.80 23.47 28.96
N ARG A 41 -32.50 24.55 28.60
CA ARG A 41 -32.04 25.47 27.55
C ARG A 41 -30.69 26.08 27.88
N LEU A 42 -30.46 26.47 29.13
CA LEU A 42 -29.19 27.04 29.56
C LEU A 42 -28.06 26.01 29.47
N ILE A 43 -28.28 24.79 29.97
CA ILE A 43 -27.32 23.68 29.89
C ILE A 43 -27.02 23.34 28.43
N LEU A 44 -28.04 23.23 27.58
CA LEU A 44 -27.88 22.94 26.16
C LEU A 44 -27.20 24.07 25.40
N ALA A 45 -27.55 25.33 25.66
CA ALA A 45 -26.88 26.47 25.06
C ALA A 45 -25.41 26.54 25.49
N HIS A 46 -25.11 26.29 26.77
CA HIS A 46 -23.76 26.26 27.30
C HIS A 46 -22.97 25.07 26.71
N THR A 47 -23.58 23.89 26.63
CA THR A 47 -22.96 22.69 26.05
C THR A 47 -22.75 22.88 24.55
N ALA A 48 -23.72 23.42 23.82
CA ALA A 48 -23.60 23.72 22.40
C ALA A 48 -22.53 24.79 22.13
N TYR A 49 -22.43 25.83 22.96
CA TYR A 49 -21.38 26.85 22.86
C TYR A 49 -20.00 26.25 23.13
N ASN A 50 -19.84 25.48 24.21
CA ASN A 50 -18.58 24.83 24.52
C ASN A 50 -18.18 23.81 23.46
N VAL A 51 -19.11 22.99 22.98
CA VAL A 51 -18.84 22.03 21.91
C VAL A 51 -18.56 22.77 20.61
N LYS A 52 -19.23 23.87 20.28
CA LYS A 52 -18.93 24.65 19.08
C LYS A 52 -17.53 25.26 19.14
N ASN A 53 -17.19 25.95 20.23
CA ASN A 53 -15.85 26.55 20.39
C ASN A 53 -14.76 25.48 20.44
N LYS A 54 -15.02 24.37 21.14
CA LYS A 54 -14.12 23.21 21.12
C LYS A 54 -14.06 22.59 19.73
N PHE A 55 -15.16 22.52 18.98
CA PHE A 55 -15.20 21.94 17.64
C PHE A 55 -14.44 22.82 16.66
N GLU A 56 -14.53 24.14 16.71
CA GLU A 56 -13.71 25.04 15.88
C GLU A 56 -12.21 24.83 16.17
N HIS A 57 -11.83 24.70 17.44
CA HIS A 57 -10.44 24.44 17.83
C HIS A 57 -9.98 23.01 17.49
N ILE A 58 -10.85 22.02 17.69
CA ILE A 58 -10.63 20.61 17.36
C ILE A 58 -10.60 20.47 15.84
N GLN A 59 -11.37 21.21 15.05
CA GLN A 59 -11.42 21.11 13.60
C GLN A 59 -10.10 21.53 12.95
N GLU A 60 -9.37 22.48 13.55
CA GLU A 60 -8.00 22.81 13.13
C GLU A 60 -7.03 21.62 13.38
N HIS A 61 -7.20 20.90 14.49
CA HIS A 61 -6.37 19.74 14.86
C HIS A 61 -6.82 18.41 14.23
N PHE A 62 -8.10 18.29 13.91
CA PHE A 62 -8.79 17.18 13.26
C PHE A 62 -9.18 17.58 11.84
N ASN A 63 -8.42 18.48 11.22
CA ASN A 63 -8.34 18.59 9.78
C ASN A 63 -7.71 17.30 9.29
N HIS A 64 -8.51 16.24 9.27
CA HIS A 64 -8.13 14.96 8.71
C HIS A 64 -7.87 15.25 7.24
N SER A 65 -6.60 15.50 6.93
CA SER A 65 -6.10 15.61 5.57
C SER A 65 -6.60 14.35 4.88
N GLY A 66 -7.63 14.48 4.06
CA GLY A 66 -8.40 13.34 3.58
C GLY A 66 -7.43 12.35 2.96
N GLN A 67 -7.40 11.12 3.48
CA GLN A 67 -6.48 10.13 2.96
C GLN A 67 -7.04 9.65 1.62
N ARG A 68 -6.26 9.88 0.56
CA ARG A 68 -6.68 9.54 -0.79
C ARG A 68 -6.72 8.02 -0.98
N PRO A 69 -7.82 7.46 -1.52
CA PRO A 69 -7.91 6.04 -1.78
C PRO A 69 -6.84 5.59 -2.78
N ARG A 70 -6.17 4.48 -2.45
CA ARG A 70 -5.34 3.73 -3.39
C ARG A 70 -6.22 2.74 -4.13
N ILE A 71 -6.28 2.87 -5.46
CA ILE A 71 -7.17 2.07 -6.31
C ILE A 71 -6.38 0.97 -7.00
N ARG A 72 -6.89 -0.26 -6.94
CA ARG A 72 -6.31 -1.42 -7.62
C ARG A 72 -7.42 -2.17 -8.36
N VAL A 73 -7.19 -2.43 -9.63
CA VAL A 73 -8.01 -3.34 -10.43
C VAL A 73 -7.24 -4.65 -10.56
N LEU A 74 -7.84 -5.75 -10.12
CA LEU A 74 -7.24 -7.07 -10.05
C LEU A 74 -8.06 -8.04 -10.89
N GLN A 75 -7.39 -8.96 -11.57
CA GLN A 75 -8.04 -10.07 -12.26
C GLN A 75 -7.48 -11.37 -11.73
N LYS A 76 -8.36 -12.29 -11.34
CA LYS A 76 -7.97 -13.63 -10.87
C LYS A 76 -8.81 -14.68 -11.58
N GLN A 77 -8.17 -15.63 -12.24
CA GLN A 77 -8.87 -16.80 -12.76
C GLN A 77 -9.44 -17.62 -11.59
N VAL A 78 -10.68 -18.03 -11.72
CA VAL A 78 -11.37 -18.92 -10.79
C VAL A 78 -11.09 -20.34 -11.25
N GLU A 79 -10.26 -21.06 -10.49
CA GLU A 79 -9.89 -22.43 -10.79
C GLU A 79 -11.14 -23.32 -10.91
N GLY A 80 -11.19 -24.14 -11.97
CA GLY A 80 -12.27 -25.10 -12.19
C GLY A 80 -13.60 -24.54 -12.75
N ALA A 81 -13.77 -23.22 -12.85
CA ALA A 81 -15.04 -22.61 -13.28
C ALA A 81 -15.00 -21.97 -14.68
N GLY A 82 -13.82 -21.84 -15.30
CA GLY A 82 -13.66 -21.11 -16.57
C GLY A 82 -14.02 -19.61 -16.45
N GLN A 83 -14.12 -19.10 -15.23
CA GLN A 83 -14.49 -17.72 -14.93
C GLN A 83 -13.28 -16.93 -14.46
N VAL A 84 -13.35 -15.62 -14.63
CA VAL A 84 -12.37 -14.67 -14.13
C VAL A 84 -13.09 -13.68 -13.22
N LYS A 85 -12.52 -13.46 -12.03
CA LYS A 85 -13.00 -12.48 -11.08
C LYS A 85 -12.26 -11.17 -11.29
N VAL A 86 -12.97 -10.16 -11.78
CA VAL A 86 -12.51 -8.77 -11.86
C VAL A 86 -12.84 -8.10 -10.52
N THR A 87 -11.84 -7.54 -9.86
CA THR A 87 -12.01 -6.89 -8.56
C THR A 87 -11.45 -5.49 -8.58
N CYS A 88 -12.27 -4.52 -8.21
CA CYS A 88 -11.81 -3.19 -7.86
C CYS A 88 -11.70 -3.05 -6.33
N LEU A 89 -10.54 -2.61 -5.87
CA LEU A 89 -10.24 -2.35 -4.48
C LEU A 89 -9.85 -0.89 -4.30
N ALA A 90 -10.62 -0.16 -3.49
CA ALA A 90 -10.21 1.11 -2.91
C ALA A 90 -9.76 0.84 -1.46
N THR A 91 -8.56 1.29 -1.07
CA THR A 91 -8.07 1.11 0.31
C THR A 91 -7.22 2.29 0.77
N GLY A 92 -7.06 2.45 2.08
CA GLY A 92 -6.26 3.53 2.67
C GLY A 92 -6.96 4.88 2.63
N PHE A 93 -8.29 4.90 2.54
CA PHE A 93 -9.06 6.15 2.47
C PHE A 93 -9.67 6.54 3.81
N TYR A 94 -9.82 7.85 3.99
CA TYR A 94 -10.50 8.46 5.13
C TYR A 94 -10.98 9.86 4.71
N PRO A 95 -12.22 10.28 5.04
CA PRO A 95 -13.23 9.62 5.89
C PRO A 95 -13.94 8.43 5.24
N ARG A 96 -14.86 7.79 5.98
CA ARG A 96 -15.53 6.54 5.56
C ARG A 96 -16.34 6.66 4.26
N HIS A 97 -16.89 7.84 3.97
CA HIS A 97 -17.80 8.01 2.83
C HIS A 97 -17.03 8.06 1.51
N ILE A 98 -17.36 7.14 0.60
CA ILE A 98 -16.74 6.98 -0.73
C ILE A 98 -17.80 6.49 -1.72
N GLU A 99 -17.70 6.90 -2.97
CA GLU A 99 -18.47 6.33 -4.08
C GLU A 99 -17.52 5.51 -4.96
N LEU A 100 -17.81 4.21 -5.10
CA LEU A 100 -17.06 3.28 -5.94
C LEU A 100 -18.01 2.64 -6.94
N THR A 101 -17.70 2.71 -8.22
CA THR A 101 -18.51 2.12 -9.30
C THR A 101 -17.63 1.32 -10.24
N LEU A 102 -18.02 0.09 -10.53
CA LEU A 102 -17.37 -0.74 -11.55
C LEU A 102 -18.14 -0.63 -12.87
N HIS A 103 -17.44 -0.33 -13.95
CA HIS A 103 -17.99 -0.21 -15.29
C HIS A 103 -17.50 -1.35 -16.19
N ARG A 104 -18.40 -1.83 -17.06
CA ARG A 104 -18.09 -2.66 -18.23
C ARG A 104 -18.16 -1.77 -19.47
N GLY A 105 -17.01 -1.48 -20.08
CA GLY A 105 -16.89 -0.42 -21.07
C GLY A 105 -17.27 0.94 -20.46
N ASN A 106 -18.34 1.54 -20.97
CA ASN A 106 -18.88 2.81 -20.46
C ASN A 106 -20.11 2.64 -19.57
N GLN A 107 -20.64 1.42 -19.40
CA GLN A 107 -21.86 1.19 -18.63
C GLN A 107 -21.54 0.75 -17.20
N PRO A 108 -22.18 1.35 -16.17
CA PRO A 108 -22.03 0.89 -14.80
C PRO A 108 -22.69 -0.48 -14.63
N ILE A 109 -22.04 -1.36 -13.87
CA ILE A 109 -22.57 -2.70 -13.55
C ILE A 109 -23.54 -2.58 -12.37
N PRO A 110 -24.74 -3.18 -12.44
CA PRO A 110 -25.69 -3.19 -11.33
C PRO A 110 -25.14 -3.85 -10.07
N GLU A 111 -25.51 -3.35 -8.89
CA GLU A 111 -25.04 -3.89 -7.61
C GLU A 111 -25.38 -5.38 -7.41
N GLN A 112 -26.48 -5.86 -8.00
CA GLN A 112 -26.92 -7.26 -7.90
C GLN A 112 -25.96 -8.24 -8.59
N GLU A 113 -25.19 -7.78 -9.57
CA GLU A 113 -24.16 -8.58 -10.26
C GLU A 113 -22.80 -8.51 -9.55
N LEU A 114 -22.65 -7.59 -8.59
CA LEU A 114 -21.42 -7.37 -7.86
C LEU A 114 -21.43 -8.12 -6.53
N THR A 115 -20.24 -8.56 -6.13
CA THR A 115 -19.98 -9.10 -4.79
C THR A 115 -19.08 -8.14 -4.01
N GLY A 116 -19.27 -8.07 -2.69
CA GLY A 116 -18.63 -7.08 -1.83
C GLY A 116 -19.56 -5.90 -1.54
N GLY A 117 -19.08 -4.67 -1.70
CA GLY A 117 -19.87 -3.45 -1.47
C GLY A 117 -19.85 -2.92 -0.04
N GLU A 118 -19.38 -3.72 0.91
CA GLU A 118 -19.20 -3.27 2.29
C GLU A 118 -17.89 -2.52 2.49
N ILE A 119 -17.96 -1.42 3.25
CA ILE A 119 -16.79 -0.65 3.69
C ILE A 119 -16.26 -1.23 4.99
N LEU A 120 -15.05 -1.78 4.93
CA LEU A 120 -14.36 -2.43 6.05
C LEU A 120 -13.25 -1.52 6.62
N PRO A 121 -13.00 -1.52 7.94
CA PRO A 121 -11.87 -0.81 8.53
C PRO A 121 -10.55 -1.57 8.31
N ASN A 122 -9.44 -0.83 8.16
CA ASN A 122 -8.09 -1.39 8.04
C ASN A 122 -7.33 -1.52 9.37
N GLY A 123 -7.86 -0.98 10.47
CA GLY A 123 -7.21 -0.96 11.79
C GLY A 123 -6.17 0.15 11.99
N ASP A 124 -5.79 0.87 10.93
CA ASP A 124 -4.88 2.02 10.93
C ASP A 124 -5.62 3.37 10.87
N ARG A 125 -6.92 3.38 11.19
CA ARG A 125 -7.88 4.50 11.04
C ARG A 125 -8.26 4.82 9.58
N THR A 126 -7.91 3.98 8.61
CA THR A 126 -8.42 4.06 7.24
C THR A 126 -9.45 2.97 6.94
N TYR A 127 -10.08 3.09 5.78
CA TYR A 127 -11.10 2.17 5.29
C TYR A 127 -10.68 1.53 3.97
N GLN A 128 -11.37 0.45 3.64
CA GLN A 128 -11.30 -0.23 2.36
C GLN A 128 -12.69 -0.63 1.85
N LEU A 129 -12.85 -0.68 0.54
CA LEU A 129 -14.07 -1.08 -0.15
C LEU A 129 -13.69 -1.91 -1.37
N ARG A 130 -14.37 -3.04 -1.56
CA ARG A 130 -14.14 -3.96 -2.68
C ARG A 130 -15.43 -4.21 -3.44
N LEU A 131 -15.38 -4.05 -4.76
CA LEU A 131 -16.42 -4.51 -5.70
C LEU A 131 -15.81 -5.56 -6.62
N SER A 132 -16.48 -6.70 -6.76
CA SER A 132 -16.01 -7.78 -7.63
C SER A 132 -17.11 -8.31 -8.53
N LEU A 133 -16.76 -8.53 -9.80
CA LEU A 133 -17.60 -9.12 -10.83
C LEU A 133 -16.98 -10.44 -11.32
N SER A 134 -17.81 -11.47 -11.48
CA SER A 134 -17.40 -12.72 -12.13
C SER A 134 -17.81 -12.67 -13.60
N VAL A 135 -16.86 -12.92 -14.50
CA VAL A 135 -17.07 -12.90 -15.96
C VAL A 135 -16.50 -14.17 -16.59
N SER A 136 -16.93 -14.52 -17.80
CA SER A 136 -16.36 -15.67 -18.52
C SER A 136 -14.97 -15.34 -19.08
N ALA A 137 -14.18 -16.37 -19.37
CA ALA A 137 -12.88 -16.20 -20.03
C ALA A 137 -13.00 -15.65 -21.46
N GLU A 138 -14.12 -15.93 -22.13
CA GLU A 138 -14.46 -15.43 -23.46
C GLU A 138 -14.71 -13.92 -23.43
N GLU A 139 -15.51 -13.42 -22.48
CA GLU A 139 -15.82 -11.99 -22.33
C GLU A 139 -14.55 -11.14 -22.13
N LEU A 140 -13.58 -11.67 -21.39
CA LEU A 140 -12.27 -11.03 -21.25
C LEU A 140 -11.46 -11.00 -22.54
N ARG A 141 -11.56 -12.05 -23.36
CA ARG A 141 -10.86 -12.14 -24.65
C ARG A 141 -11.48 -11.21 -25.70
N GLU A 142 -12.77 -10.94 -25.60
CA GLU A 142 -13.51 -10.01 -26.45
C GLU A 142 -13.09 -8.53 -26.25
N GLY A 143 -12.26 -8.24 -25.25
CA GLY A 143 -11.60 -6.94 -25.09
C GLY A 143 -12.42 -5.92 -24.32
N HIS A 144 -13.40 -6.35 -23.52
CA HIS A 144 -14.13 -5.45 -22.64
C HIS A 144 -13.18 -4.79 -21.63
N ARG A 145 -13.16 -3.44 -21.62
CA ARG A 145 -12.44 -2.65 -20.62
C ARG A 145 -13.27 -2.58 -19.34
N TYR A 146 -12.71 -3.03 -18.23
CA TYR A 146 -13.29 -2.81 -16.90
C TYR A 146 -12.65 -1.60 -16.25
N THR A 147 -13.47 -0.61 -15.94
CA THR A 147 -13.03 0.68 -15.38
C THR A 147 -13.62 0.85 -14.01
N CYS A 148 -12.80 1.27 -13.05
CA CYS A 148 -13.26 1.57 -11.72
C CYS A 148 -13.28 3.09 -11.50
N SER A 149 -14.47 3.60 -11.22
CA SER A 149 -14.77 5.02 -11.01
C SER A 149 -14.86 5.30 -9.51
N VAL A 150 -14.12 6.31 -9.04
CA VAL A 150 -14.04 6.64 -7.61
C VAL A 150 -14.28 8.13 -7.38
N ARG A 151 -15.20 8.46 -6.46
CA ARG A 151 -15.28 9.79 -5.85
C ARG A 151 -15.07 9.69 -4.34
N HIS A 152 -14.25 10.59 -3.83
CA HIS A 152 -13.95 10.69 -2.41
C HIS A 152 -13.61 12.14 -2.08
N VAL A 153 -13.99 12.63 -0.91
CA VAL A 153 -13.82 14.04 -0.50
C VAL A 153 -12.36 14.51 -0.50
N SER A 154 -11.39 13.60 -0.43
CA SER A 154 -9.97 13.93 -0.54
C SER A 154 -9.50 14.23 -1.97
N MET A 155 -10.38 14.16 -2.97
CA MET A 155 -10.06 14.36 -4.38
C MET A 155 -11.04 15.38 -4.97
N ASP A 156 -10.52 16.40 -5.65
CA ASP A 156 -11.37 17.41 -6.30
C ASP A 156 -12.16 16.83 -7.48
N ASN A 157 -11.59 15.81 -8.14
CA ASN A 157 -12.14 15.19 -9.33
C ASN A 157 -12.35 13.68 -9.14
N LYS A 158 -13.29 13.14 -9.92
CA LYS A 158 -13.50 11.70 -10.06
C LYS A 158 -12.23 11.05 -10.65
N LEU A 159 -11.85 9.90 -10.10
CA LEU A 159 -10.73 9.10 -10.60
C LEU A 159 -11.27 7.85 -11.32
N ASP A 160 -10.93 7.69 -12.59
CA ASP A 160 -11.22 6.49 -13.37
C ASP A 160 -9.93 5.68 -13.58
N VAL A 161 -9.88 4.47 -13.03
CA VAL A 161 -8.75 3.54 -13.20
C VAL A 161 -9.22 2.39 -14.06
N THR A 162 -8.67 2.27 -15.27
CA THR A 162 -8.96 1.14 -16.15
C THR A 162 -7.87 0.08 -16.03
N TRP A 163 -8.26 -1.18 -16.21
CA TRP A 163 -7.29 -2.23 -16.49
C TRP A 163 -6.56 -1.92 -17.80
N GLU A 164 -5.26 -1.72 -17.70
CA GLU A 164 -4.33 -1.92 -18.81
C GLU A 164 -3.53 -3.16 -18.45
N SER A 165 -3.50 -4.14 -19.37
CA SER A 165 -2.55 -5.23 -19.26
C SER A 165 -1.19 -4.58 -19.21
N LEU A 166 -0.59 -4.48 -18.01
CA LEU A 166 0.85 -4.33 -17.91
C LEU A 166 1.40 -5.41 -18.84
N PRO A 167 2.22 -5.07 -19.85
CA PRO A 167 2.99 -6.11 -20.50
C PRO A 167 3.70 -6.80 -19.33
N GLY A 168 3.42 -8.09 -19.14
CA GLY A 168 4.21 -8.88 -18.21
C GLY A 168 5.68 -8.64 -18.57
N PRO A 169 6.62 -8.74 -17.60
CA PRO A 169 8.02 -8.73 -17.99
C PRO A 169 8.17 -9.74 -19.13
N ASP A 170 8.61 -9.27 -20.30
CA ASP A 170 8.91 -10.13 -21.44
C ASP A 170 10.00 -11.09 -20.97
N VAL A 171 9.59 -12.19 -20.35
CA VAL A 171 10.45 -13.31 -19.94
C VAL A 171 11.10 -13.97 -21.16
N ALA A 172 10.68 -13.57 -22.37
CA ALA A 172 11.34 -13.90 -23.62
C ALA A 172 12.69 -13.16 -23.81
N LEU A 173 12.91 -11.99 -23.22
CA LEU A 173 14.16 -11.23 -23.44
C LEU A 173 15.28 -11.60 -22.46
N ILE A 174 14.93 -12.07 -21.26
CA ILE A 174 15.93 -12.44 -20.23
C ILE A 174 16.49 -13.87 -20.49
N SER A 175 15.76 -14.73 -21.20
CA SER A 175 16.20 -16.10 -21.50
C SER A 175 17.24 -16.20 -22.62
N GLY A 176 17.26 -15.26 -23.57
CA GLY A 176 18.25 -15.26 -24.67
C GLY A 176 19.65 -14.80 -24.24
N ALA A 177 19.73 -13.77 -23.39
CA ALA A 177 21.00 -13.18 -22.97
C ALA A 177 21.78 -14.08 -21.99
N SER A 178 21.09 -14.79 -21.09
CA SER A 178 21.77 -15.63 -20.09
C SER A 178 22.33 -16.93 -20.71
N VAL A 179 21.61 -17.54 -21.65
CA VAL A 179 22.03 -18.76 -22.34
C VAL A 179 23.21 -18.50 -23.28
N THR A 180 23.26 -17.35 -23.96
CA THR A 180 24.37 -16.97 -24.84
C THR A 180 25.66 -16.70 -24.07
N VAL A 181 25.60 -16.05 -22.90
CA VAL A 181 26.78 -15.82 -22.06
C VAL A 181 27.34 -17.14 -21.50
N LEU A 182 26.49 -18.05 -21.02
CA LEU A 182 26.96 -19.36 -20.52
C LEU A 182 27.62 -20.22 -21.61
N SER A 183 27.07 -20.23 -22.82
CA SER A 183 27.63 -20.99 -23.95
C SER A 183 29.02 -20.48 -24.37
N THR A 184 29.20 -19.16 -24.45
CA THR A 184 30.49 -18.55 -24.82
C THR A 184 31.58 -18.80 -23.77
N VAL A 185 31.24 -18.73 -22.48
CA VAL A 185 32.18 -19.08 -21.39
C VAL A 185 32.58 -20.56 -21.45
N LEU A 186 31.63 -21.48 -21.68
CA LEU A 186 31.96 -22.91 -21.78
C LEU A 186 32.86 -23.23 -22.99
N LEU A 187 32.59 -22.62 -24.15
CA LEU A 187 33.41 -22.83 -25.35
C LEU A 187 34.82 -22.26 -25.19
N THR A 188 34.96 -21.08 -24.56
CA THR A 188 36.28 -20.49 -24.29
C THR A 188 37.08 -21.33 -23.30
N VAL A 189 36.48 -21.80 -22.20
CA VAL A 189 37.14 -22.68 -21.22
C VAL A 189 37.55 -24.01 -21.86
N ALA A 190 36.66 -24.62 -22.67
CA ALA A 190 36.98 -25.85 -23.39
C ALA A 190 38.11 -25.64 -24.40
N GLY A 191 38.10 -24.53 -25.14
CA GLY A 191 39.16 -24.15 -26.07
C GLY A 191 40.51 -23.97 -25.38
N ILE A 192 40.54 -23.25 -24.25
CA ILE A 192 41.74 -23.07 -23.42
C ILE A 192 42.24 -24.43 -22.89
N PHE A 193 41.35 -25.29 -22.40
CA PHE A 193 41.71 -26.61 -21.90
C PHE A 193 42.31 -27.50 -23.00
N ILE A 194 41.71 -27.52 -24.20
CA ILE A 194 42.23 -28.26 -25.36
C ILE A 194 43.58 -27.68 -25.80
N TRP A 195 43.75 -26.35 -25.80
CA TRP A 195 45.01 -25.70 -26.15
C TRP A 195 46.12 -26.04 -25.14
N MET A 196 45.82 -26.00 -23.84
CA MET A 196 46.76 -26.44 -22.79
C MET A 196 47.13 -27.91 -22.95
N LYS A 197 46.16 -28.78 -23.29
CA LYS A 197 46.40 -30.21 -23.51
C LYS A 197 47.19 -30.52 -24.80
N ARG A 198 47.09 -29.66 -25.82
CA ARG A 198 47.94 -29.74 -27.03
C ARG A 198 49.35 -29.21 -26.75
N LYS A 199 49.49 -28.17 -25.92
CA LYS A 199 50.78 -27.61 -25.52
C LYS A 199 51.57 -28.57 -24.61
N SER A 200 50.89 -29.44 -23.86
CA SER A 200 51.52 -30.50 -23.06
C SER A 200 51.92 -31.76 -23.86
N ASN A 201 51.64 -31.81 -25.17
CA ASN A 201 51.98 -32.94 -26.05
C ASN A 201 53.05 -32.58 -27.11
N VAL A 202 53.89 -31.59 -26.84
CA VAL A 202 55.15 -31.37 -27.56
C VAL A 202 56.29 -31.99 -26.73
N PRO A 203 56.91 -33.09 -27.17
CA PRO A 203 58.11 -33.64 -26.52
C PRO A 203 59.35 -32.88 -27.03
N GLY A 204 60.11 -32.26 -26.12
CA GLY A 204 61.42 -31.69 -26.49
C GLY A 204 61.99 -30.68 -25.49
N CYS A 205 63.06 -31.08 -24.81
CA CYS A 205 63.81 -30.39 -23.76
C CYS A 205 64.57 -29.13 -24.24
N SER A 206 64.68 -28.09 -23.39
CA SER A 206 65.97 -27.59 -22.87
C SER A 206 65.81 -26.41 -21.92
N ARG A 207 66.36 -26.58 -20.71
CA ARG A 207 66.77 -25.51 -19.80
C ARG A 207 67.94 -24.75 -20.44
N THR A 208 67.87 -23.42 -20.44
CA THR A 208 69.05 -22.56 -20.28
C THR A 208 68.58 -21.25 -19.67
N GLY A 209 69.04 -20.99 -18.45
CA GLY A 209 68.61 -19.87 -17.61
C GLY A 209 69.30 -18.55 -17.95
N LYS A 210 68.73 -17.48 -17.36
CA LYS A 210 69.26 -16.13 -17.08
C LYS A 210 68.02 -15.23 -16.87
N ASN A 211 67.71 -14.64 -15.71
CA ASN A 211 68.59 -13.97 -14.75
C ASN A 211 68.06 -14.11 -13.32
N GLU A 212 68.95 -14.60 -12.46
CA GLU A 212 68.92 -14.54 -11.02
C GLU A 212 69.63 -13.24 -10.62
N GLU A 213 68.96 -12.09 -10.76
CA GLU A 213 69.51 -10.81 -10.26
C GLU A 213 68.45 -9.75 -9.86
N GLU A 214 67.15 -10.10 -9.79
CA GLU A 214 66.11 -9.14 -9.36
C GLU A 214 65.23 -9.64 -8.20
N MET A 215 65.49 -10.83 -7.67
CA MET A 215 64.71 -11.41 -6.55
C MET A 215 65.48 -11.49 -5.22
N GLU A 216 66.71 -10.94 -5.18
CA GLU A 216 67.53 -10.86 -3.95
C GLU A 216 67.63 -9.44 -3.37
N ARG A 217 66.88 -8.47 -3.91
CA ARG A 217 66.79 -7.11 -3.34
C ARG A 217 65.56 -6.86 -2.47
N ILE A 218 64.55 -7.73 -2.55
CA ILE A 218 63.27 -7.51 -1.85
C ILE A 218 63.23 -8.22 -0.49
N ASN A 219 64.04 -9.27 -0.29
CA ASN A 219 64.01 -10.09 0.93
C ASN A 219 65.14 -9.79 1.93
N ALA A 220 66.00 -8.80 1.65
CA ALA A 220 67.16 -8.47 2.49
C ALA A 220 66.97 -7.22 3.39
N ALA A 221 65.80 -6.56 3.38
CA ALA A 221 65.53 -5.41 4.23
C ALA A 221 64.57 -5.74 5.38
N GLY A 222 65.06 -6.56 6.33
CA GLY A 222 64.63 -6.59 7.75
C GLY A 222 63.29 -7.29 8.02
N GLY A 223 63.20 -8.35 8.82
CA GLY A 223 63.99 -8.63 10.00
C GLY A 223 63.05 -8.70 11.21
N VAL A 224 62.64 -9.93 11.53
CA VAL A 224 61.99 -10.45 12.74
C VAL A 224 62.15 -9.61 14.01
N LYS A 225 61.09 -9.50 14.82
CA LYS A 225 61.13 -9.76 16.29
C LYS A 225 59.74 -9.76 16.94
N ASP A 226 59.39 -10.91 17.51
CA ASP A 226 58.36 -11.08 18.53
C ASP A 226 58.77 -10.42 19.85
N ALA A 227 57.78 -9.93 20.61
CA ALA A 227 57.66 -9.91 22.09
C ALA A 227 56.55 -8.90 22.46
N GLU A 228 55.41 -9.28 23.04
CA GLU A 228 55.14 -9.57 24.48
C GLU A 228 54.80 -8.31 25.32
N GLY A 229 53.69 -8.38 26.07
CA GLY A 229 53.26 -7.45 27.15
C GLY A 229 52.52 -6.19 26.67
N GLY A 230 51.42 -5.70 27.25
CA GLY A 230 50.79 -5.96 28.53
C GLY A 230 50.30 -4.63 29.15
N VAL A 231 48.97 -4.44 29.19
CA VAL A 231 48.15 -3.84 30.26
C VAL A 231 48.16 -2.31 30.57
N ASP A 232 46.95 -1.83 30.91
CA ASP A 232 46.50 -0.61 31.62
C ASP A 232 46.46 0.75 30.87
N MET A 233 45.63 1.74 31.21
CA MET A 233 44.34 1.91 31.92
C MET A 233 44.08 3.45 31.89
N GLU A 234 42.81 3.85 31.79
CA GLU A 234 42.25 5.14 32.27
C GLU A 234 42.33 6.49 31.49
N ARG A 235 41.10 7.05 31.29
CA ARG A 235 40.58 8.36 31.77
C ARG A 235 40.65 9.63 30.89
N GLY A 236 39.49 10.32 30.82
CA GLY A 236 39.31 11.78 30.73
C GLY A 236 38.79 12.29 29.38
N ASP A 237 37.48 12.57 29.23
CA ASP A 237 36.79 13.84 29.52
C ASP A 237 37.04 14.94 28.47
N GLU A 238 36.03 15.20 27.64
CA GLU A 238 35.45 16.54 27.37
C GLU A 238 34.03 16.40 26.82
#